data_AF-A0A971XU14-F1
#
_entry.id   AF-A0A971XU14-F1
#
_cell.length_a   1.000
_cell.length_b   1.000
_cell.length_c   1.000
_cell.angle_alpha   90.00
_cell.angle_beta   90.00
_cell.angle_gamma   90.00
#
_symmetry.space_group_name_H-M   'P 1'
#
loop_
_entity.id
_entity.type
_entity.pdbx_description
1 polymer ?
#
loop_
_entity_poly.entity_id
_entity_poly.type
_entity_poly.pdbx_seq_one_letter_code
_entity_poly.pdbx_strand_id
1 'polypeptide(L)'
;ELARLRLSLDAAQGRGYQPYIVMLHYPPTAENQTESEFTEIMAEAGVKYCVYGHLHGHAQRQALTGTHRGISYYLVACDAIDFKPIYVTSLPD
;
A
#
# COMPACT_ATOMS: atom_id res chain seq x y z
N GLU A 1 -11.63 -7.06 -6.11
CA GLU A 1 -10.71 -5.99 -5.63
C GLU A 1 -9.69 -5.53 -6.66
N LEU A 2 -8.97 -6.41 -7.36
CA LEU A 2 -8.01 -6.03 -8.41
C LEU A 2 -8.61 -5.13 -9.50
N ALA A 3 -9.77 -5.52 -10.05
CA ALA A 3 -10.45 -4.71 -11.08
C ALA A 3 -10.84 -3.32 -10.58
N ARG A 4 -11.28 -3.21 -9.31
CA ARG A 4 -11.63 -1.91 -8.70
C ARG A 4 -10.38 -1.05 -8.50
N LEU A 5 -9.27 -1.65 -8.08
CA LEU A 5 -8.00 -0.94 -7.95
C LEU A 5 -7.53 -0.37 -9.30
N ARG A 6 -7.52 -1.19 -10.36
CA ARG A 6 -7.18 -0.74 -11.73
C ARG A 6 -8.07 0.43 -12.16
N LEU A 7 -9.39 0.26 -12.09
CA LEU A 7 -10.35 1.32 -12.46
C LEU A 7 -10.14 2.62 -11.68
N SER A 8 -9.79 2.53 -10.39
CA SER A 8 -9.54 3.72 -9.56
C SER A 8 -8.26 4.44 -9.95
N LEU A 9 -7.19 3.68 -10.23
CA LEU A 9 -5.90 4.23 -10.65
C LEU A 9 -5.97 4.82 -12.06
N ASP A 10 -6.62 4.14 -13.00
CA ASP A 10 -6.82 4.61 -14.37
C ASP A 10 -7.60 5.95 -14.39
N ALA A 11 -8.66 6.04 -13.57
CA ALA A 11 -9.43 7.27 -13.43
C ALA A 11 -8.61 8.44 -12.83
N ALA A 12 -7.64 8.14 -11.96
CA ALA A 12 -6.75 9.14 -11.37
C ALA A 12 -5.65 9.59 -12.36
N GLN A 13 -5.08 8.66 -13.13
CA GLN A 13 -4.06 8.93 -14.15
C GLN A 13 -4.52 9.92 -15.22
N GLY A 14 -5.78 9.83 -15.65
CA GLY A 14 -6.36 10.79 -16.59
C GLY A 14 -6.45 12.23 -16.09
N ARG A 15 -6.18 12.49 -14.79
CA ARG A 15 -6.37 13.80 -14.15
C ARG A 15 -5.08 14.49 -13.70
N GLY A 16 -3.92 13.85 -13.87
CA GLY A 16 -2.62 14.44 -13.54
C GLY A 16 -2.31 14.56 -12.04
N TYR A 17 -3.09 13.93 -11.16
CA TYR A 17 -2.83 13.95 -9.71
C TYR A 17 -1.63 13.05 -9.36
N GLN A 18 -0.74 13.53 -8.50
CA GLN A 18 0.38 12.79 -7.93
C GLN A 18 0.72 13.36 -6.54
N PRO A 19 1.30 12.57 -5.61
CA PRO A 19 1.53 11.12 -5.72
C PRO A 19 0.26 10.30 -5.45
N TYR A 20 0.22 9.05 -5.93
CA TYR A 20 -0.84 8.12 -5.52
C TYR A 20 -0.52 7.42 -4.20
N ILE A 21 -1.54 7.38 -3.35
CA ILE A 21 -1.58 6.65 -2.08
C ILE A 21 -2.69 5.61 -2.19
N VAL A 22 -2.35 4.34 -2.03
CA VAL A 22 -3.33 3.24 -2.00
C VAL A 22 -3.50 2.76 -0.56
N MET A 23 -4.75 2.67 -0.11
CA MET A 23 -5.10 2.15 1.20
C MET A 23 -5.86 0.84 1.07
N LEU A 24 -5.41 -0.20 1.76
CA LEU A 24 -6.01 -1.53 1.75
C LEU A 24 -6.26 -2.00 3.19
N HIS A 25 -7.24 -2.88 3.38
CA HIS A 25 -7.34 -3.59 4.66
C HIS A 25 -6.34 -4.74 4.73
N TYR A 26 -6.38 -5.64 3.74
CA TYR A 26 -5.53 -6.83 3.66
C TYR A 26 -4.14 -6.52 3.09
N PRO A 27 -3.13 -7.38 3.35
CA PRO A 27 -1.82 -7.25 2.74
C PRO A 27 -1.89 -7.29 1.21
N PRO A 28 -1.12 -6.46 0.49
CA PRO A 28 -1.06 -6.49 -0.96
C PRO A 28 -0.21 -7.65 -1.50
N THR A 29 0.28 -8.56 -0.66
CA THR A 29 1.20 -9.66 -1.04
C THR A 29 0.48 -11.01 -1.12
N ALA A 30 1.11 -11.97 -1.79
CA ALA A 30 0.70 -13.38 -1.74
C ALA A 30 1.03 -14.02 -0.37
N GLU A 31 0.54 -15.26 -0.14
CA GLU A 31 0.67 -15.98 1.15
C GLU A 31 2.13 -16.20 1.62
N ASN A 32 3.07 -16.23 0.68
CA ASN A 32 4.51 -16.35 0.91
C ASN A 32 5.23 -14.99 1.02
N GLN A 33 4.49 -13.89 1.17
CA GLN A 33 4.99 -12.51 1.25
C GLN A 33 5.70 -12.03 -0.03
N THR A 34 5.46 -12.69 -1.17
CA THR A 34 5.98 -12.24 -2.46
C THR A 34 5.04 -11.25 -3.14
N GLU A 35 5.49 -10.75 -4.29
CA GLU A 35 4.69 -9.97 -5.23
C GLU A 35 3.33 -10.66 -5.51
N SER A 36 2.31 -9.83 -5.72
CA SER A 36 1.00 -10.22 -6.18
C SER A 36 0.53 -9.28 -7.30
N GLU A 37 -0.59 -9.59 -7.93
CA GLU A 37 -1.20 -8.67 -8.89
C GLU A 37 -1.47 -7.28 -8.28
N PHE A 38 -1.71 -7.16 -6.97
CA PHE A 38 -1.84 -5.84 -6.33
C PHE A 38 -0.53 -5.05 -6.39
N THR A 39 0.60 -5.67 -6.03
CA THR A 39 1.90 -4.98 -6.05
C THR A 39 2.32 -4.62 -7.47
N GLU A 40 1.99 -5.47 -8.45
CA GLU A 40 2.25 -5.21 -9.87
C GLU A 40 1.45 -4.02 -10.37
N ILE A 41 0.12 -4.03 -10.17
CA ILE A 41 -0.79 -2.94 -10.57
C ILE A 41 -0.36 -1.61 -9.96
N MET A 42 -0.02 -1.60 -8.67
CA MET A 42 0.44 -0.39 -7.98
C MET A 42 1.75 0.12 -8.56
N ALA A 43 2.69 -0.77 -8.89
CA ALA A 43 3.98 -0.39 -9.45
C ALA A 43 3.82 0.16 -10.88
N GLU A 44 3.03 -0.49 -11.72
CA GLU A 44 2.69 -0.05 -13.08
C GLU A 44 1.99 1.33 -13.08
N ALA A 45 1.09 1.55 -12.13
CA ALA A 45 0.37 2.82 -12.02
C ALA A 45 1.20 3.97 -11.42
N GLY A 46 2.42 3.69 -10.94
CA GLY A 46 3.31 4.69 -10.33
C GLY A 46 2.91 5.09 -8.90
N VAL A 47 2.23 4.21 -8.16
CA VAL A 47 1.91 4.43 -6.74
C VAL A 47 3.18 4.69 -5.94
N LYS A 48 3.11 5.62 -4.98
CA LYS A 48 4.26 5.96 -4.12
C LYS A 48 4.13 5.40 -2.71
N TYR A 49 2.90 5.27 -2.23
CA TYR A 49 2.65 4.82 -0.85
C TYR A 49 1.52 3.78 -0.84
N CYS A 50 1.75 2.67 -0.15
CA CYS A 50 0.73 1.68 0.14
C CYS A 50 0.58 1.53 1.66
N VAL A 51 -0.61 1.82 2.17
CA VAL A 51 -0.94 1.73 3.60
C VAL A 51 -1.92 0.59 3.80
N TYR A 52 -1.59 -0.36 4.67
CA TYR A 52 -2.45 -1.51 4.90
C TYR A 52 -2.41 -2.02 6.35
N GLY A 53 -3.38 -2.86 6.73
CA GLY A 53 -3.52 -3.37 8.08
C GLY A 53 -3.56 -4.90 8.12
N HIS A 54 -4.55 -5.43 8.84
CA HIS A 54 -4.90 -6.85 8.97
C HIS A 54 -3.91 -7.73 9.77
N LEU A 55 -2.60 -7.55 9.63
CA LEU A 55 -1.61 -8.36 10.32
C LEU A 55 -1.39 -7.87 11.76
N HIS A 56 -1.73 -8.71 12.74
CA HIS A 56 -1.61 -8.44 14.18
C HIS A 56 -0.68 -9.44 14.88
N GLY A 57 -0.08 -9.03 16.01
CA GLY A 57 0.82 -9.86 16.81
C GLY A 57 1.92 -10.55 15.99
N HIS A 58 2.00 -11.88 16.06
CA HIS A 58 3.01 -12.64 15.33
C HIS A 58 2.88 -12.59 13.79
N ALA A 59 1.69 -12.31 13.26
CA ALA A 59 1.46 -12.20 11.82
C ALA A 59 2.13 -10.96 11.21
N GLN A 60 2.46 -9.95 12.03
CA GLN A 60 3.20 -8.75 11.57
C GLN A 60 4.54 -9.10 10.93
N ARG A 61 5.17 -10.24 11.28
CA ARG A 61 6.40 -10.73 10.63
C ARG A 61 6.21 -11.08 9.15
N GLN A 62 4.97 -11.17 8.69
CA GLN A 62 4.63 -11.42 7.29
C GLN A 62 4.44 -10.14 6.47
N ALA A 63 4.59 -8.98 7.10
CA ALA A 63 4.30 -7.71 6.48
C ALA A 63 5.40 -7.30 5.49
N LEU A 64 5.00 -7.00 4.25
CA LEU A 64 5.83 -6.19 3.36
C LEU A 64 5.93 -4.77 3.94
N THR A 65 7.14 -4.35 4.27
CA THR A 65 7.43 -3.03 4.84
C THR A 65 8.63 -2.41 4.11
N GLY A 66 8.79 -1.09 4.24
CA GLY A 66 9.86 -0.36 3.55
C GLY A 66 9.55 -0.14 2.07
N THR A 67 10.59 0.14 1.28
CA THR A 67 10.42 0.44 -0.15
C THR A 67 10.64 -0.79 -1.02
N HIS A 68 9.63 -1.13 -1.82
CA HIS A 68 9.71 -2.21 -2.79
C HIS A 68 9.10 -1.75 -4.13
N ARG A 69 9.83 -1.96 -5.23
CA ARG A 69 9.45 -1.50 -6.58
C ARG A 69 9.05 0.00 -6.65
N GLY A 70 9.71 0.83 -5.84
CA GLY A 70 9.46 2.27 -5.79
C GLY A 70 8.22 2.70 -4.99
N ILE A 71 7.55 1.77 -4.29
CA ILE A 71 6.42 2.01 -3.40
C ILE A 71 6.88 1.83 -1.95
N SER A 72 6.54 2.77 -1.08
CA SER A 72 6.76 2.64 0.37
C SER A 72 5.54 2.01 1.04
N TYR A 73 5.75 0.89 1.73
CA TYR A 73 4.71 0.10 2.38
C TYR A 73 4.68 0.32 3.88
N TYR A 74 3.47 0.55 4.41
CA TYR A 74 3.21 0.82 5.82
C TYR A 74 2.17 -0.14 6.37
N LEU A 75 2.58 -1.00 7.30
CA LEU A 75 1.65 -1.75 8.15
C LEU A 75 1.15 -0.82 9.27
N VAL A 76 -0.15 -0.52 9.28
CA VAL A 76 -0.80 0.40 10.24
C VAL A 76 -1.82 -0.31 11.13
N ALA A 77 -1.68 -1.63 11.31
CA ALA A 77 -2.37 -2.34 12.39
C ALA A 77 -2.02 -1.65 13.73
N CYS A 78 -3.02 -1.43 14.60
CA CYS A 78 -2.85 -0.57 15.77
C CYS A 78 -1.73 -1.02 16.71
N ASP A 79 -1.58 -2.34 16.91
CA ASP A 79 -0.51 -2.95 17.71
C ASP A 79 0.85 -2.96 16.99
N ALA A 80 0.90 -2.75 15.67
CA ALA A 80 2.14 -2.60 14.90
C ALA A 80 2.71 -1.17 14.97
N ILE A 81 1.88 -0.19 15.33
CA ILE A 81 2.24 1.24 15.38
C ILE A 81 2.17 1.82 16.80
N ASP A 82 2.24 0.97 17.82
CA ASP A 82 2.16 1.35 19.24
C ASP A 82 0.92 2.22 19.57
N PHE A 83 -0.20 1.94 18.89
CA PHE A 83 -1.46 2.69 19.00
C PHE A 83 -1.30 4.20 18.76
N LYS A 84 -0.30 4.59 17.96
CA LYS A 84 -0.01 5.98 17.60
C LYS A 84 -0.10 6.16 16.09
N PRO A 85 -0.77 7.23 15.60
CA PRO A 85 -0.72 7.57 14.18
C PRO A 85 0.72 7.73 13.70
N ILE A 86 1.00 7.22 12.50
CA ILE A 86 2.29 7.40 11.84
C ILE A 86 2.20 8.46 10.76
N TYR A 87 3.30 9.17 10.55
CA TYR A 87 3.46 10.06 9.41
C TYR A 87 3.78 9.23 8.16
N VAL A 88 2.96 9.35 7.11
CA VAL A 88 3.19 8.68 5.82
C VAL A 88 3.92 9.61 4.86
N THR A 89 3.32 10.76 4.54
CA THR A 89 3.90 11.74 3.62
C THR A 89 3.22 13.10 3.72
N SER A 90 3.86 14.11 3.17
CA SER A 90 3.26 15.41 2.83
C SER A 90 2.96 15.42 1.34
N LEU A 91 1.84 16.00 0.94
CA LEU A 91 1.51 16.15 -0.47
C LEU A 91 2.20 17.40 -1.03
N PRO A 92 2.54 17.42 -2.33
CA PRO A 92 2.92 18.66 -3.01
C PRO A 92 1.80 19.70 -2.90
N ASP A 93 2.19 20.98 -2.94
CA ASP A 93 1.26 22.11 -3.00
C ASP A 93 0.38 22.10 -4.27
#